data_AF-A0A6G2D5L4-F1
#
_entry.id   AF-A0A6G2D5L4-F1
#
_cell.length_a   1.000
_cell.length_b   1.000
_cell.length_c   1.000
_cell.angle_alpha   90.00
_cell.angle_beta   90.00
_cell.angle_gamma   90.00
#
_symmetry.space_group_name_H-M   'P 1'
#
loop_
_entity.id
_entity.type
_entity.pdbx_description
1 polymer ?
#
loop_
_entity_poly.entity_id
_entity_poly.type
_entity_poly.pdbx_seq_one_letter_code
_entity_poly.pdbx_strand_id
1 'polypeptide(L)'
;VSSVEEVVVDGKTLYKVVAKAPDLVQRREDDTLSEEYVHYFEKQLPKVDNVYYSFNELITDMQKNPTGTFKLGADLNAANTPTPSKSYVTGEFKGKLSSVDGQHYTIHNTARPLFNNIVGGTVKNINLNNVNIDMPWA
;
A
#
# COMPACT_ATOMS: atom_id res chain seq x y z
N VAL A 1 -18.64 -4.64 -13.49
CA VAL A 1 -18.20 -5.81 -12.68
C VAL A 1 -19.41 -6.67 -12.40
N SER A 2 -19.31 -7.98 -12.62
CA SER A 2 -20.41 -8.93 -12.43
C SER A 2 -20.33 -9.62 -11.07
N SER A 3 -19.13 -10.02 -10.63
CA SER A 3 -18.91 -10.54 -9.28
C SER A 3 -17.49 -10.27 -8.78
N VAL A 4 -17.35 -10.28 -7.45
CA VAL A 4 -16.07 -10.27 -6.73
C VAL A 4 -16.18 -11.30 -5.61
N GLU A 5 -15.28 -12.28 -5.61
CA GLU A 5 -15.30 -13.41 -4.68
C GLU A 5 -13.91 -13.67 -4.12
N GLU A 6 -13.82 -14.11 -2.86
CA GLU A 6 -12.57 -14.59 -2.28
C GLU A 6 -12.39 -16.08 -2.60
N VAL A 7 -11.25 -16.43 -3.19
CA VAL A 7 -10.93 -17.79 -3.65
C VAL A 7 -9.53 -18.19 -3.22
N VAL A 8 -9.25 -19.50 -3.18
CA VAL A 8 -7.90 -20.02 -2.97
C VAL A 8 -7.41 -20.63 -4.27
N VAL A 9 -6.29 -20.12 -4.79
CA VAL A 9 -5.60 -20.63 -5.99
C VAL A 9 -4.15 -20.89 -5.60
N ASP A 10 -3.67 -22.11 -5.84
CA ASP A 10 -2.30 -22.53 -5.51
C ASP A 10 -1.88 -22.22 -4.05
N GLY A 11 -2.83 -22.37 -3.12
CA GLY A 11 -2.60 -22.10 -1.68
C GLY A 11 -2.57 -20.61 -1.30
N LYS A 12 -2.78 -19.69 -2.24
CA LYS A 12 -2.91 -18.25 -1.98
C LYS A 12 -4.37 -17.81 -1.96
N THR A 13 -4.74 -16.99 -0.97
CA THR A 13 -6.05 -16.31 -0.93
C THR A 13 -6.06 -15.11 -1.87
N LEU A 14 -6.92 -15.14 -2.89
CA LEU A 14 -7.05 -14.13 -3.94
C LEU A 14 -8.49 -13.60 -4.01
N TYR A 15 -8.65 -12.38 -4.51
CA TYR A 15 -9.94 -11.89 -5.01
C TYR A 15 -10.05 -12.23 -6.49
N LYS A 16 -11.05 -13.03 -6.86
CA LYS A 16 -11.46 -13.27 -8.24
C LYS A 16 -12.50 -12.22 -8.62
N VAL A 17 -12.19 -11.42 -9.63
CA VAL A 17 -13.09 -10.44 -10.22
C VAL A 17 -13.56 -10.95 -11.57
N VAL A 18 -14.87 -11.02 -11.75
CA VAL A 18 -15.50 -11.36 -13.04
C VAL A 18 -16.18 -10.11 -13.59
N ALA A 19 -15.90 -9.77 -14.84
CA ALA A 19 -16.52 -8.66 -15.55
C ALA A 19 -17.20 -9.15 -16.84
N LYS A 20 -18.37 -8.58 -17.12
CA LYS A 20 -19.08 -8.68 -18.39
C LYS A 20 -19.28 -7.29 -18.98
N ALA A 21 -19.16 -7.18 -20.28
CA ALA A 21 -19.50 -6.00 -21.06
C ALA A 21 -20.02 -6.42 -22.44
N PRO A 22 -20.84 -5.61 -23.13
CA PRO A 22 -21.21 -5.87 -24.52
C PRO A 22 -19.97 -6.08 -25.39
N ASP A 23 -19.99 -7.09 -26.24
CA ASP A 23 -18.92 -7.44 -27.19
C ASP A 23 -17.54 -7.70 -26.54
N LEU A 24 -17.50 -7.96 -25.23
CA LEU A 24 -16.29 -8.43 -24.57
C LEU A 24 -15.96 -9.83 -25.07
N VAL A 25 -14.75 -10.02 -25.59
CA VAL A 25 -14.23 -11.34 -25.95
C VAL A 25 -12.80 -11.46 -25.42
N GLN A 26 -12.56 -12.45 -24.56
CA GLN A 26 -11.24 -12.79 -24.04
C GLN A 26 -10.87 -14.22 -24.47
N ARG A 27 -9.62 -14.42 -24.90
CA ARG A 27 -9.04 -15.75 -25.06
C ARG A 27 -8.54 -16.26 -23.71
N ARG A 28 -8.96 -17.48 -23.34
CA ARG A 28 -8.52 -18.20 -22.14
C ARG A 28 -7.22 -18.97 -22.41
N GLU A 29 -6.58 -19.45 -21.34
CA GLU A 29 -5.34 -20.24 -21.43
C GLU A 29 -5.52 -21.55 -22.20
N ASP A 30 -6.73 -22.10 -22.25
CA ASP A 30 -7.10 -23.29 -23.02
C ASP A 30 -7.48 -23.00 -24.49
N ASP A 31 -7.11 -21.80 -24.99
CA ASP A 31 -7.42 -21.29 -26.34
C ASP A 31 -8.92 -21.09 -26.65
N THR A 32 -9.82 -21.24 -25.66
CA THR A 32 -11.25 -20.95 -25.84
C THR A 32 -11.56 -19.45 -25.74
N LEU A 33 -12.66 -19.02 -26.37
CA LEU A 33 -13.16 -17.66 -26.26
C LEU A 33 -14.20 -17.56 -25.14
N SER A 34 -14.22 -16.43 -24.43
CA SER A 34 -15.15 -16.15 -23.35
C SER A 34 -15.66 -14.71 -23.39
N GLU A 35 -16.96 -14.55 -23.10
CA GLU A 35 -17.60 -13.25 -22.89
C GLU A 35 -17.44 -12.72 -21.45
N GLU A 36 -16.65 -13.42 -20.64
CA GLU A 36 -16.31 -13.04 -19.27
C GLU A 36 -14.82 -12.73 -19.18
N TYR A 37 -14.49 -11.59 -18.61
CA TYR A 37 -13.14 -11.27 -18.19
C TYR A 37 -12.95 -11.68 -16.74
N VAL A 38 -11.99 -12.56 -16.49
CA VAL A 38 -11.63 -13.02 -15.14
C VAL A 38 -10.23 -12.52 -14.79
N HIS A 39 -10.11 -11.86 -13.64
CA HIS A 39 -8.82 -11.45 -13.10
C HIS A 39 -8.71 -11.80 -11.63
N TYR A 40 -7.51 -12.22 -11.23
CA TYR A 40 -7.19 -12.56 -9.85
C TYR A 40 -6.27 -11.49 -9.26
N PHE A 41 -6.65 -10.95 -8.11
CA PHE A 41 -5.83 -10.00 -7.35
C PHE A 41 -5.44 -10.63 -6.01
N GLU A 42 -4.20 -10.43 -5.57
CA GLU A 42 -3.84 -10.82 -4.20
C GLU A 42 -4.63 -9.99 -3.19
N LYS A 43 -5.10 -10.64 -2.12
CA LYS A 43 -5.74 -9.95 -1.00
C LYS A 43 -4.67 -9.12 -0.27
N GLN A 44 -4.95 -7.83 -0.07
CA GLN A 44 -4.05 -7.00 0.73
C GLN A 44 -3.94 -7.58 2.13
N LEU A 45 -2.70 -7.85 2.55
CA LEU A 45 -2.41 -8.34 3.90
C LEU A 45 -2.77 -7.22 4.89
N PRO A 46 -3.65 -7.47 5.88
CA PRO A 46 -3.85 -6.52 6.97
C PRO A 46 -2.56 -6.40 7.77
N LYS A 47 -2.35 -5.26 8.45
CA LYS A 47 -1.25 -5.19 9.42
C LYS A 47 -1.40 -6.26 10.51
N VAL A 48 -0.28 -6.75 11.00
CA VAL A 48 -0.21 -7.69 12.15
C VAL A 48 0.85 -7.15 13.11
N ASP A 49 0.52 -6.99 14.40
CA ASP A 49 1.47 -6.53 15.43
C ASP A 49 2.25 -5.25 15.08
N ASN A 50 1.58 -4.27 14.47
CA ASN A 50 2.17 -3.03 13.92
C ASN A 50 3.24 -3.26 12.84
N VAL A 51 3.18 -4.40 12.14
CA VAL A 51 3.88 -4.65 10.88
C VAL A 51 2.91 -4.38 9.73
N TYR A 52 3.25 -3.41 8.89
CA TYR A 52 2.38 -2.84 7.86
C TYR A 52 2.76 -3.34 6.47
N TYR A 53 1.75 -3.68 5.68
CA TYR A 53 1.83 -4.07 4.27
C TYR A 53 1.11 -3.08 3.34
N SER A 54 0.51 -2.03 3.91
CA SER A 54 -0.18 -0.95 3.21
C SER A 54 0.35 0.39 3.66
N PHE A 55 0.72 1.25 2.71
CA PHE A 55 1.13 2.62 3.00
C PHE A 55 0.00 3.40 3.67
N ASN A 56 -1.23 3.35 3.14
CA ASN A 56 -2.38 4.04 3.71
C ASN A 56 -2.64 3.70 5.18
N GLU A 57 -2.57 2.41 5.52
CA GLU A 57 -2.76 1.94 6.90
C GLU A 57 -1.65 2.46 7.82
N LEU A 58 -0.39 2.40 7.36
CA LEU A 58 0.77 2.94 8.08
C LEU A 58 0.57 4.41 8.46
N ILE A 59 0.18 5.25 7.50
CA ILE A 59 0.10 6.70 7.73
C ILE A 59 -1.09 7.02 8.65
N THR A 60 -2.19 6.30 8.48
CA THR A 60 -3.39 6.45 9.31
C THR A 60 -3.04 6.21 10.78
N ASP A 61 -2.32 5.12 11.08
CA ASP A 61 -1.99 4.80 12.46
C ASP A 61 -0.86 5.66 13.03
N MET A 62 0.10 6.11 12.21
CA MET A 62 1.09 7.09 12.66
C MET A 62 0.45 8.42 13.05
N GLN A 63 -0.56 8.87 12.33
CA GLN A 63 -1.30 10.08 12.69
C GLN A 63 -2.14 9.87 13.94
N LYS A 64 -2.78 8.70 14.09
CA LYS A 64 -3.60 8.37 15.26
C LYS A 64 -2.75 8.17 16.53
N ASN A 65 -1.55 7.61 16.40
CA ASN A 65 -0.65 7.31 17.51
C ASN A 65 0.79 7.73 17.19
N PRO A 66 1.12 9.04 17.22
CA PRO A 66 2.41 9.55 16.78
C PRO A 66 3.59 9.14 17.67
N THR A 67 3.36 8.48 18.81
CA THR A 67 4.41 7.97 19.71
C THR A 67 4.60 6.46 19.60
N GLY A 68 3.84 5.78 18.73
CA GLY A 68 3.85 4.33 18.56
C GLY A 68 5.13 3.76 17.94
N THR A 69 5.19 2.44 17.82
CA THR A 69 6.23 1.71 17.08
C THR A 69 5.60 1.05 15.86
N PHE A 70 6.18 1.29 14.69
CA PHE A 70 5.67 0.93 13.39
C PHE A 70 6.76 0.22 12.59
N LYS A 71 6.42 -0.92 11.97
CA LYS A 71 7.34 -1.72 11.17
C LYS A 71 6.84 -1.91 9.73
N LEU A 72 7.72 -1.79 8.74
CA LEU A 72 7.41 -2.21 7.36
C LEU A 72 7.60 -3.72 7.25
N GLY A 73 6.58 -4.44 6.78
CA GLY A 73 6.64 -5.88 6.51
C GLY A 73 6.90 -6.22 5.04
N ALA A 74 6.83 -5.23 4.15
CA ALA A 74 7.10 -5.34 2.72
C ALA A 74 7.43 -3.96 2.15
N ASP A 75 7.82 -3.93 0.87
CA ASP A 75 7.84 -2.69 0.10
C ASP A 75 6.42 -2.10 0.04
N LEU A 76 6.31 -0.78 0.25
CA LEU A 76 5.05 -0.06 0.27
C LEU A 76 4.97 0.92 -0.91
N ASN A 77 3.77 1.23 -1.36
CA ASN A 77 3.54 2.14 -2.49
C ASN A 77 2.58 3.28 -2.09
N ALA A 78 3.03 4.52 -2.26
CA ALA A 78 2.30 5.73 -1.89
C ALA A 78 1.48 6.37 -3.02
N ALA A 79 1.50 5.79 -4.24
CA ALA A 79 0.93 6.42 -5.44
C ALA A 79 -0.57 6.77 -5.36
N ASN A 80 -1.35 5.98 -4.61
CA ASN A 80 -2.81 6.15 -4.47
C ASN A 80 -3.23 6.74 -3.12
N THR A 81 -2.27 7.30 -2.37
CA THR A 81 -2.54 7.91 -1.07
C THR A 81 -2.85 9.39 -1.26
N PRO A 82 -4.03 9.88 -0.81
CA PRO A 82 -4.36 11.29 -0.92
C PRO A 82 -3.31 12.18 -0.27
N THR A 83 -2.93 13.26 -0.95
CA THR A 83 -1.96 14.26 -0.46
C THR A 83 -2.57 15.66 -0.33
N PRO A 84 -3.68 15.85 0.42
CA PRO A 84 -4.27 17.18 0.61
C PRO A 84 -3.39 18.10 1.46
N SER A 85 -2.38 17.55 2.14
CA SER A 85 -1.50 18.25 3.07
C SER A 85 -0.05 18.29 2.56
N LYS A 86 0.81 19.05 3.27
CA LYS A 86 2.22 19.23 2.94
C LYS A 86 3.10 18.01 3.23
N SER A 87 2.59 17.03 3.97
CA SER A 87 3.24 15.75 4.29
C SER A 87 2.20 14.66 4.49
N TYR A 88 2.63 13.40 4.50
CA TYR A 88 1.75 12.25 4.78
C TYR A 88 1.38 12.18 6.28
N VAL A 89 2.37 12.25 7.18
CA VAL A 89 2.15 12.41 8.62
C VAL A 89 2.24 13.90 8.95
N THR A 90 1.09 14.51 9.26
CA THR A 90 0.94 15.97 9.33
C THR A 90 1.35 16.58 10.69
N GLY A 91 1.22 15.84 11.78
CA GLY A 91 1.63 16.25 13.12
C GLY A 91 3.12 16.01 13.42
N GLU A 92 3.50 16.25 14.68
CA GLU A 92 4.82 15.84 15.19
C GLU A 92 4.86 14.33 15.36
N PHE A 93 5.79 13.67 14.66
CA PHE A 93 6.06 12.25 14.89
C PHE A 93 7.14 12.07 15.97
N LYS A 94 6.82 11.33 17.03
CA LYS A 94 7.72 11.04 18.17
C LYS A 94 7.99 9.54 18.35
N GLY A 95 7.41 8.73 17.48
CA GLY A 95 7.45 7.28 17.54
C GLY A 95 8.67 6.69 16.86
N LYS A 96 8.58 5.39 16.57
CA LYS A 96 9.63 4.63 15.88
C LYS A 96 9.07 4.05 14.60
N LEU A 97 9.76 4.28 13.49
CA LEU A 97 9.48 3.66 12.20
C LEU A 97 10.73 2.90 11.74
N SER A 98 10.58 1.62 11.44
CA SER A 98 11.63 0.84 10.78
C SER A 98 11.07 -0.23 9.85
N SER A 99 11.91 -0.96 9.12
CA SER A 99 11.52 -2.28 8.61
C SER A 99 11.55 -3.32 9.75
N VAL A 100 10.96 -4.50 9.53
CA VAL A 100 11.22 -5.68 10.37
C VAL A 100 12.72 -6.02 10.39
N ASP A 101 13.12 -6.78 11.41
CA ASP A 101 14.54 -6.98 11.74
C ASP A 101 15.29 -7.70 10.59
N GLY A 102 16.49 -7.21 10.28
CA GLY A 102 17.30 -7.72 9.17
C GLY A 102 16.89 -7.21 7.78
N GLN A 103 15.78 -6.48 7.66
CA GLN A 103 15.26 -6.00 6.36
C GLN A 103 15.38 -4.49 6.18
N HIS A 104 15.36 -4.07 4.92
CA HIS A 104 15.42 -2.68 4.47
C HIS A 104 14.41 -2.47 3.34
N TYR A 105 13.11 -2.47 3.68
CA TYR A 105 12.04 -2.27 2.71
C TYR A 105 11.96 -0.83 2.21
N THR A 106 11.37 -0.69 1.04
CA THR A 106 11.29 0.54 0.27
C THR A 106 9.88 1.11 0.29
N ILE A 107 9.76 2.41 0.51
CA ILE A 107 8.53 3.16 0.23
C ILE A 107 8.69 3.81 -1.15
N HIS A 108 7.86 3.39 -2.09
CA HIS A 108 7.85 3.86 -3.47
C HIS A 108 6.86 5.01 -3.68
N ASN A 109 7.17 5.87 -4.65
CA ASN A 109 6.23 6.81 -5.27
C ASN A 109 5.67 7.86 -4.30
N THR A 110 6.49 8.36 -3.37
CA THR A 110 6.07 9.43 -2.47
C THR A 110 5.99 10.76 -3.23
N ALA A 111 4.85 11.43 -3.14
CA ALA A 111 4.61 12.74 -3.75
C ALA A 111 4.72 13.91 -2.75
N ARG A 112 4.96 13.59 -1.48
CA ARG A 112 5.15 14.52 -0.36
C ARG A 112 6.22 13.97 0.61
N PRO A 113 6.82 14.80 1.47
CA PRO A 113 7.57 14.31 2.62
C PRO A 113 6.73 13.34 3.47
N LEU A 114 7.37 12.30 3.99
CA LEU A 114 6.69 11.30 4.83
C LEU A 114 6.21 11.91 6.14
N PHE A 115 7.00 12.80 6.74
CA PHE A 115 6.72 13.48 8.00
C PHE A 115 6.75 14.99 7.83
N ASN A 116 5.87 15.69 8.53
CA ASN A 116 5.97 17.14 8.70
C ASN A 116 7.16 17.49 9.60
N ASN A 117 7.25 16.81 10.75
CA ASN A 117 8.34 16.97 11.70
C ASN A 117 8.57 15.67 12.49
N ILE A 118 9.82 15.41 12.87
CA ILE A 118 10.20 14.31 13.77
C ILE A 118 10.80 14.92 15.04
N VAL A 119 10.19 14.64 16.19
CA VAL A 119 10.60 15.20 17.49
C VAL A 119 10.91 14.06 18.46
N GLY A 120 12.21 13.78 18.66
CA GLY A 120 12.65 12.66 19.51
C GLY A 120 12.29 11.26 19.01
N GLY A 121 11.66 11.15 17.83
CA GLY A 121 11.35 9.90 17.17
C GLY A 121 12.55 9.30 16.43
N THR A 122 12.39 8.09 15.91
CA THR A 122 13.44 7.39 15.13
C THR A 122 12.85 6.82 13.86
N VAL A 123 13.54 7.06 12.73
CA VAL A 123 13.25 6.42 11.45
C VAL A 123 14.53 5.75 10.97
N LYS A 124 14.52 4.44 10.75
CA LYS A 124 15.72 3.69 10.35
C LYS A 124 15.41 2.47 9.47
N ASN A 125 16.39 1.99 8.71
CA ASN A 125 16.28 0.77 7.91
C ASN A 125 15.13 0.81 6.89
N ILE A 126 14.98 1.94 6.20
CA ILE A 126 13.95 2.15 5.17
C ILE A 126 14.58 2.85 3.99
N ASN A 127 14.24 2.40 2.78
CA ASN A 127 14.58 3.07 1.54
C ASN A 127 13.40 3.93 1.06
N LEU A 128 13.69 5.01 0.36
CA LEU A 128 12.71 5.77 -0.41
C LEU A 128 13.10 5.70 -1.87
N ASN A 129 12.17 5.31 -2.75
CA ASN A 129 12.44 5.21 -4.18
C ASN A 129 11.32 5.85 -5.01
N ASN A 130 11.67 6.34 -6.20
CA ASN A 130 10.79 7.12 -7.06
C ASN A 130 10.09 8.26 -6.31
N VAL A 131 10.87 9.04 -5.56
CA VAL A 131 10.40 10.20 -4.79
C VAL A 131 10.23 11.37 -5.75
N ASN A 132 9.02 11.90 -5.86
CA ASN A 132 8.71 13.08 -6.68
C ASN A 132 7.89 14.08 -5.87
N ILE A 133 8.55 14.82 -4.99
CA ILE A 133 7.88 15.76 -4.09
C ILE A 133 7.51 17.03 -4.85
N ASP A 134 6.21 17.28 -4.97
CA ASP A 134 5.66 18.49 -5.59
C ASP A 134 4.72 19.21 -4.62
N MET A 135 5.23 20.20 -3.87
CA MET A 135 4.39 20.96 -2.94
C MET A 135 3.68 22.12 -3.66
N PRO A 136 2.34 22.18 -3.63
CA PRO A 136 1.64 23.37 -4.10
C PRO A 136 2.06 24.57 -3.24
N TRP A 137 2.27 25.70 -3.91
CA TRP A 137 2.53 26.99 -3.26
C TRP A 137 1.31 27.34 -2.39
N ALA A 138 1.57 27.87 -1.20
CA ALA A 138 0.54 28.30 -0.25
C ALA A 138 -0.09 29.63 -0.68
#